data_AF-A0A066Z5M1-F1
#
_entry.id   AF-A0A066Z5M1-F1
#
_cell.length_a   1.000
_cell.length_b   1.000
_cell.length_c   1.000
_cell.angle_alpha   90.00
_cell.angle_beta   90.00
_cell.angle_gamma   90.00
#
_symmetry.space_group_name_H-M   'P 1'
#
loop_
_entity.id
_entity.type
_entity.pdbx_description
1 polymer ?
#
loop_
_entity_poly.entity_id
_entity_poly.type
_entity_poly.pdbx_seq_one_letter_code
_entity_poly.pdbx_strand_id
1 'polypeptide(L)'
;MSTYAANDAADPEAYDRLMRERYGPLAALDWESACPPPLSPAPPRHRKYSRRWPDPEAAQHRELLDLALRTRQQKMKASVIPEPDRTPPVPGAIWCNSCDSWCDPISNLCRCNDQ
;
A
#
# COMPACT_ATOMS: atom_id res chain seq x y z
N MET A 1 -30.02 -17.86 7.04
CA MET A 1 -29.45 -18.84 8.00
C MET A 1 -28.25 -18.17 8.62
N SER A 2 -28.30 -17.86 9.94
CA SER A 2 -27.17 -17.22 10.63
C SER A 2 -26.06 -18.27 10.82
N THR A 3 -24.86 -17.99 10.32
CA THR A 3 -23.71 -18.91 10.37
C THR A 3 -23.12 -19.07 11.77
N TYR A 4 -23.61 -18.27 12.74
CA TYR A 4 -23.11 -18.20 14.11
C TYR A 4 -24.20 -18.52 15.15
N ALA A 5 -25.29 -19.17 14.73
CA ALA A 5 -26.34 -19.56 15.66
C ALA A 5 -25.86 -20.70 16.58
N ALA A 6 -26.01 -20.52 17.89
CA ALA A 6 -25.63 -21.51 18.90
C ALA A 6 -26.50 -22.79 18.87
N ASN A 7 -27.58 -22.81 18.10
CA ASN A 7 -28.63 -23.84 18.11
C ASN A 7 -28.13 -25.24 17.72
N ASP A 8 -27.03 -25.34 16.96
CA ASP A 8 -26.44 -26.62 16.52
C ASP A 8 -25.14 -26.97 17.29
N ALA A 9 -24.76 -26.16 18.29
CA ALA A 9 -23.56 -26.42 19.09
C ALA A 9 -23.84 -27.46 20.19
N ALA A 10 -22.84 -28.28 20.50
CA ALA A 10 -22.92 -29.27 21.59
C ALA A 10 -23.13 -28.61 22.98
N ASP A 11 -22.66 -27.38 23.14
CA ASP A 11 -22.93 -26.51 24.29
C ASP A 11 -23.21 -25.08 23.78
N PRO A 12 -24.49 -24.67 23.70
CA PRO A 12 -24.87 -23.38 23.16
C PRO A 12 -24.40 -22.20 24.02
N GLU A 13 -24.35 -22.36 25.35
CA GLU A 13 -23.94 -21.27 26.25
C GLU A 13 -22.43 -21.03 26.19
N ALA A 14 -21.63 -22.09 26.11
CA ALA A 14 -20.19 -21.97 25.95
C ALA A 14 -19.83 -21.36 24.58
N TYR A 15 -20.53 -21.74 23.52
CA TYR A 15 -20.34 -21.19 22.18
C TYR A 15 -20.71 -19.70 22.12
N ASP A 16 -21.84 -19.32 22.71
CA ASP A 16 -22.29 -17.92 22.77
C ASP A 16 -21.28 -17.05 23.53
N ARG A 17 -20.73 -17.55 24.65
CA ARG A 17 -19.68 -16.86 25.42
C ARG A 17 -18.41 -16.67 24.60
N LEU A 18 -17.95 -17.72 23.93
CA LEU A 18 -16.74 -17.69 23.10
C LEU A 18 -16.89 -16.74 21.92
N MET A 19 -18.07 -16.71 21.29
CA MET A 19 -18.37 -15.80 20.20
C MET A 19 -18.45 -14.34 20.67
N ARG A 20 -19.04 -14.10 21.84
CA ARG A 20 -19.10 -12.77 22.43
C ARG A 20 -17.71 -12.23 22.80
N GLU A 21 -16.83 -13.08 23.32
CA GLU A 21 -15.44 -12.72 23.63
C GLU A 21 -14.61 -12.40 22.37
N ARG A 22 -14.83 -13.15 21.29
CA ARG A 22 -14.01 -13.02 20.07
C ARG A 22 -14.46 -11.90 19.14
N TYR A 23 -15.77 -11.63 19.06
CA TYR A 23 -16.34 -10.71 18.07
C TYR A 23 -17.25 -9.63 18.66
N GLY A 24 -17.46 -9.60 19.98
CA GLY A 24 -18.36 -8.66 20.64
C GLY A 24 -19.83 -9.09 20.61
N PRO A 25 -20.79 -8.19 20.90
CA PRO A 25 -22.21 -8.54 20.95
C PRO A 25 -22.70 -9.11 19.61
N LEU A 26 -23.14 -10.37 19.58
CA LEU A 26 -23.56 -11.09 18.36
C LEU A 26 -24.69 -10.42 17.57
N ALA A 27 -25.54 -9.62 18.24
CA ALA A 27 -26.55 -8.80 17.57
C ALA A 27 -25.91 -7.79 16.57
N ALA A 28 -24.65 -7.42 16.79
CA ALA A 28 -23.86 -6.60 15.88
C ALA A 28 -23.45 -7.37 14.59
N LEU A 29 -23.33 -8.68 14.64
CA LEU A 29 -22.96 -9.48 13.46
C LEU A 29 -24.17 -9.90 12.64
N ASP A 30 -25.31 -10.09 13.31
CA ASP A 30 -26.57 -10.41 12.64
C ASP A 30 -27.07 -9.23 11.77
N TRP A 31 -26.81 -7.97 12.14
CA TRP A 31 -27.19 -6.83 11.28
C TRP A 31 -26.31 -6.71 10.03
N GLU A 32 -25.00 -7.01 10.12
CA GLU A 32 -24.11 -7.02 8.95
C GLU A 32 -24.52 -8.10 7.94
N SER A 33 -25.00 -9.25 8.44
CA SER A 33 -25.52 -10.34 7.61
C SER A 33 -26.91 -10.05 7.02
N ALA A 34 -27.69 -9.19 7.67
CA ALA A 34 -29.01 -8.75 7.19
C ALA A 34 -28.92 -7.68 6.10
N CYS A 35 -27.77 -7.03 5.93
CA CYS A 35 -27.54 -6.15 4.81
C CYS A 35 -27.59 -6.97 3.51
N PRO A 36 -28.49 -6.66 2.55
CA PRO A 36 -28.45 -7.30 1.25
C PRO A 36 -27.06 -7.05 0.65
N PRO A 37 -26.45 -8.04 -0.02
CA PRO A 37 -25.15 -7.86 -0.64
C PRO A 37 -25.23 -6.65 -1.57
N PRO A 38 -24.18 -5.79 -1.61
CA PRO A 38 -24.17 -4.67 -2.54
C PRO A 38 -24.46 -5.20 -3.94
N LEU A 39 -25.36 -4.53 -4.66
CA LEU A 39 -25.71 -4.88 -6.03
C LEU A 39 -24.41 -5.08 -6.81
N SER A 40 -24.22 -6.29 -7.35
CA SER A 40 -23.03 -6.60 -8.12
C SER A 40 -22.87 -5.54 -9.21
N PRO A 41 -21.66 -4.99 -9.43
CA PRO A 41 -21.46 -4.00 -10.48
C PRO A 41 -21.97 -4.61 -11.79
N ALA A 42 -22.74 -3.82 -12.54
CA ALA A 42 -23.26 -4.27 -13.83
C ALA A 42 -22.10 -4.85 -14.64
N PRO A 43 -22.28 -6.02 -15.29
CA PRO A 43 -21.22 -6.62 -16.07
C PRO A 43 -20.72 -5.57 -17.07
N PRO A 44 -19.40 -5.44 -17.26
CA PRO A 44 -18.86 -4.47 -18.19
C PRO A 44 -19.54 -4.73 -19.53
N ARG A 45 -20.30 -3.74 -20.02
CA ARG A 45 -20.87 -3.80 -21.37
C ARG A 45 -19.69 -4.12 -22.28
N HIS A 46 -19.68 -5.32 -22.87
CA HIS A 46 -18.70 -5.68 -23.88
C HIS A 46 -18.74 -4.56 -24.93
N ARG A 47 -17.81 -3.61 -24.85
CA ARG A 47 -17.51 -2.73 -25.96
C ARG A 47 -17.16 -3.70 -27.06
N LYS A 48 -18.05 -3.84 -28.05
CA LYS A 48 -17.77 -4.56 -29.28
C LYS A 48 -16.45 -3.96 -29.76
N TYR A 49 -15.35 -4.70 -29.59
CA TYR A 49 -14.05 -4.27 -30.07
C TYR A 49 -14.28 -3.93 -31.54
N SER A 50 -14.19 -2.65 -31.88
CA SER A 50 -14.27 -2.26 -33.27
C SER A 50 -13.06 -2.92 -33.91
N ARG A 51 -13.30 -3.96 -34.73
CA ARG A 51 -12.31 -4.50 -35.68
C ARG A 51 -11.99 -3.46 -36.77
N ARG A 52 -11.91 -2.19 -36.40
CA ARG A 52 -11.52 -1.09 -37.28
C ARG A 52 -10.04 -0.87 -37.10
N TRP A 53 -9.29 -1.79 -37.73
CA TRP A 53 -7.90 -1.67 -38.13
C TRP A 53 -6.86 -1.49 -37.02
N PRO A 54 -5.70 -2.16 -37.11
CA PRO A 54 -4.54 -1.76 -36.31
C PRO A 54 -4.20 -0.31 -36.66
N ASP A 55 -4.02 0.52 -35.64
CA ASP A 55 -3.61 1.90 -35.79
C ASP A 55 -2.30 1.95 -36.59
N PRO A 56 -2.29 2.57 -37.80
CA PRO A 56 -1.10 2.61 -38.64
C PRO A 56 0.05 3.39 -38.00
N GLU A 57 -0.22 4.25 -37.01
CA GLU A 57 0.78 5.06 -36.29
C GLU A 57 1.24 4.42 -34.98
N ALA A 58 0.71 3.23 -34.62
CA ALA A 58 1.06 2.54 -33.39
C ALA A 58 2.57 2.23 -33.27
N ALA A 59 3.27 2.03 -34.40
CA ALA A 59 4.70 1.83 -34.42
C ALA A 59 5.46 3.10 -33.98
N GLN A 60 5.08 4.27 -34.53
CA GLN A 60 5.70 5.55 -34.20
C GLN A 60 5.45 5.93 -32.73
N HIS A 61 4.23 5.68 -32.24
CA HIS A 61 3.89 5.95 -30.85
C HIS A 61 4.73 5.09 -29.87
N ARG A 62 5.04 3.84 -30.23
CA ARG A 62 5.93 2.97 -29.42
C ARG A 62 7.35 3.51 -29.37
N GLU A 63 7.89 3.96 -30.51
CA GLU A 63 9.24 4.55 -30.57
C GLU A 63 9.34 5.81 -29.69
N LEU A 64 8.32 6.67 -29.71
CA LEU A 64 8.25 7.85 -28.85
C LEU A 64 8.23 7.49 -27.36
N LEU A 65 7.48 6.45 -26.98
CA LEU A 65 7.45 5.95 -25.60
C LEU A 65 8.81 5.41 -25.16
N ASP A 66 9.47 4.60 -25.99
CA ASP A 66 10.79 4.06 -25.68
C ASP A 66 11.83 5.17 -25.52
N LEU A 67 11.77 6.20 -26.36
CA LEU A 67 12.66 7.35 -26.26
C LEU A 67 12.41 8.12 -24.95
N ALA A 68 11.16 8.41 -24.61
CA ALA A 68 10.79 9.09 -23.37
C ALA A 68 11.25 8.31 -22.11
N LEU A 69 11.10 6.98 -22.13
CA LEU A 69 11.57 6.12 -21.03
C LEU A 69 13.09 6.15 -20.90
N ARG A 70 13.83 6.08 -22.00
CA ARG A 70 15.30 6.17 -22.00
C ARG A 70 15.77 7.52 -21.48
N THR A 71 15.18 8.62 -21.92
CA THR A 71 15.53 9.97 -21.44
C THR A 71 15.26 10.10 -19.95
N ARG A 72 14.14 9.56 -19.46
CA ARG A 72 13.82 9.55 -18.02
C ARG A 72 14.84 8.74 -17.22
N GLN A 73 15.22 7.56 -17.69
CA GLN A 73 16.24 6.73 -17.03
C GLN A 73 17.62 7.40 -17.02
N GLN A 74 18.02 8.03 -18.12
CA GLN A 74 19.28 8.78 -18.20
C GLN A 74 19.29 9.96 -17.23
N LYS A 75 18.18 10.70 -17.14
CA LYS A 75 18.03 11.78 -16.16
C LYS A 75 18.17 11.28 -14.72
N MET A 76 17.57 10.13 -14.39
CA MET A 76 17.71 9.51 -13.07
C MET A 76 19.14 9.03 -12.80
N LYS A 77 19.84 8.49 -13.80
CA LYS A 77 21.25 8.06 -13.67
C LYS A 77 22.20 9.25 -13.50
N ALA A 78 21.96 10.35 -14.21
CA ALA A 78 22.76 11.58 -14.08
C ALA A 78 22.55 12.29 -12.74
N SER A 79 21.41 12.07 -12.08
CA SER A 79 21.12 12.60 -10.75
C SER A 79 21.47 11.63 -9.61
N VAL A 80 22.27 10.58 -9.86
CA VAL A 80 22.80 9.74 -8.79
C VAL A 80 23.83 10.57 -8.03
N ILE A 81 23.35 11.31 -7.05
CA ILE A 81 24.18 11.85 -5.98
C ILE A 81 24.84 10.62 -5.32
N PRO A 82 26.17 10.60 -5.16
CA PRO A 82 26.82 9.49 -4.45
C PRO A 82 26.16 9.35 -3.08
N GLU A 83 25.76 8.12 -2.75
CA GLU A 83 25.14 7.82 -1.46
C GLU A 83 26.04 8.38 -0.35
N PRO A 84 25.48 9.12 0.62
CA PRO A 84 26.30 9.65 1.70
C PRO A 84 26.90 8.49 2.49
N ASP A 85 28.18 8.62 2.84
CA ASP A 85 28.88 7.62 3.66
C ASP A 85 28.18 7.47 5.01
N ARG A 86 27.50 6.32 5.18
CA ARG A 86 26.77 5.95 6.40
C ARG A 86 27.67 5.25 7.42
N THR A 87 28.96 5.57 7.43
CA THR A 87 29.86 5.18 8.51
C THR A 87 29.81 6.25 9.61
N PRO A 88 29.45 5.90 10.86
CA PRO A 88 29.39 6.88 11.95
C PRO A 88 30.79 7.39 12.31
N PRO A 89 30.97 8.72 12.49
CA PRO A 89 32.27 9.30 12.81
C PRO A 89 32.71 9.04 14.26
N VAL A 90 31.74 8.86 15.16
CA VAL A 90 31.97 8.56 16.58
C VAL A 90 30.99 7.49 17.08
N PRO A 91 31.37 6.68 18.08
CA PRO A 91 30.47 5.73 18.71
C PRO A 91 29.22 6.42 19.28
N GLY A 92 28.04 5.91 18.96
CA GLY A 92 26.76 6.46 19.42
C GLY A 92 26.21 7.60 18.55
N ALA A 93 26.91 8.01 17.48
CA ALA A 93 26.35 8.95 16.51
C ALA A 93 25.08 8.38 15.87
N ILE A 94 24.07 9.23 15.68
CA ILE A 94 22.77 8.86 15.09
C ILE A 94 22.65 9.55 13.73
N TRP A 95 22.17 8.80 12.73
CA TRP A 95 21.93 9.35 11.39
C TRP A 95 20.65 10.18 11.37
N CYS A 96 20.76 11.44 10.92
CA CYS A 96 19.61 12.31 10.73
C CYS A 96 19.19 12.33 9.25
N ASN A 97 18.01 11.76 8.96
CA ASN A 97 17.44 11.76 7.61
C ASN A 97 16.99 13.15 7.12
N SER A 98 16.84 14.14 8.02
CA SER A 98 16.39 15.48 7.63
C SER A 98 17.51 16.32 7.02
N CYS A 99 18.76 16.13 7.46
CA CYS A 99 19.93 16.86 6.95
C CYS A 99 20.98 15.96 6.30
N ASP A 100 20.65 14.67 6.12
CA ASP A 100 21.53 13.63 5.60
C ASP A 100 22.94 13.70 6.21
N SER A 101 23.00 13.79 7.54
CA SER A 101 24.26 13.87 8.29
C SER A 101 24.19 13.12 9.61
N TRP A 102 25.37 12.76 10.14
CA TRP A 102 25.52 12.28 11.51
C TRP A 102 25.30 13.39 12.53
N CYS A 103 24.60 13.07 13.61
CA CYS A 103 24.47 13.93 14.79
C CYS A 103 25.47 13.50 15.87
N ASP A 104 26.10 14.48 16.50
CA ASP A 104 26.96 14.26 17.66
C ASP A 104 26.09 13.96 18.89
N PRO A 105 26.23 12.76 19.50
CA PRO A 105 25.41 12.37 20.64
C PRO A 105 25.76 13.13 21.92
N ILE A 106 26.94 13.74 22.02
CA ILE A 106 27.39 14.46 23.23
C ILE A 106 26.79 15.86 23.26
N SER A 107 26.87 16.56 22.13
CA SER A 107 26.37 17.93 22.01
C SER A 107 24.90 18.01 21.58
N ASN A 108 24.29 16.88 21.16
CA ASN A 108 22.97 16.84 20.50
C ASN A 108 22.88 17.81 19.31
N LEU A 109 24.02 18.06 18.65
CA LEU A 109 24.12 18.89 17.48
C LEU A 109 24.10 18.00 16.22
N CYS A 110 23.29 18.45 15.27
CA CYS A 110 23.13 17.93 13.93
C CYS A 110 23.34 19.12 12.98
N ARG A 111 23.62 18.86 11.71
CA ARG A 111 23.75 19.93 10.72
C ARG A 111 22.48 20.79 10.56
N CYS A 112 21.31 20.26 10.95
CA CYS A 112 20.05 21.00 10.93
C CYS A 112 19.86 22.02 12.07
N ASN A 113 20.62 21.93 13.17
CA ASN A 113 20.46 22.80 14.36
C ASN A 113 21.78 23.43 14.84
N ASP A 114 22.84 23.34 14.04
CA ASP A 114 24.13 23.99 14.26
C ASP A 114 24.10 25.39 13.58
N GLN A 115 23.72 26.43 14.36
CA GLN A 115 23.70 27.85 13.94
C GLN A 115 24.72 28.67 14.73
#